data_AF-A0A1B6JM39-F1
#
_entry.id   AF-A0A1B6JM39-F1
#
_cell.length_a   1.000
_cell.length_b   1.000
_cell.length_c   1.000
_cell.angle_alpha   90.00
_cell.angle_beta   90.00
_cell.angle_gamma   90.00
#
_symmetry.space_group_name_H-M   'P 1'
#
loop_
_entity.id
_entity.type
_entity.pdbx_description
1 polymer ?
#
loop_
_entity_poly.entity_id
_entity_poly.type
_entity_poly.pdbx_seq_one_letter_code
_entity_poly.pdbx_strand_id
1 'polypeptide(L)'
;LGTFRVGWMKADDQTILTLHNKLVTHNPRIGITHDNNNWGLHIRQVKEADKGCYMCQINTSIMKKQIGCIDVHIPPDIEDEGTSSDVTVQEGENATLTCRAKGHPPPRINWRR
;
A
#
# COMPACT_ATOMS: atom_id res chain seq x y z
N LEU A 1 6.18 22.15 22.86
CA LEU A 1 5.81 20.90 23.57
C LEU A 1 7.08 20.17 24.02
N GLY A 2 7.62 20.51 25.19
CA GLY A 2 8.88 19.92 25.67
C GLY A 2 8.61 18.75 26.61
N THR A 3 8.92 17.52 26.16
CA THR A 3 9.10 16.22 26.87
C THR A 3 8.39 15.04 26.20
N PHE A 4 7.30 15.27 25.46
CA PHE A 4 6.61 14.20 24.75
C PHE A 4 7.36 13.77 23.48
N ARG A 5 7.38 12.47 23.21
CA ARG A 5 8.00 11.80 22.08
C ARG A 5 6.92 11.08 21.30
N VAL A 6 6.94 11.30 19.99
CA VAL A 6 6.09 10.61 19.03
C VAL A 6 6.81 9.36 18.55
N GLY A 7 6.12 8.23 18.49
CA GLY A 7 6.60 6.99 17.89
C GLY A 7 5.66 6.55 16.77
N TRP A 8 6.24 6.00 15.71
CA TRP A 8 5.49 5.37 14.63
C TRP A 8 5.70 3.87 14.68
N MET A 9 4.62 3.11 14.52
CA MET A 9 4.65 1.65 14.49
C MET A 9 3.59 1.09 13.55
N LYS A 10 3.81 -0.14 13.11
CA LYS A 10 2.82 -0.96 12.42
C LYS A 10 1.70 -1.32 13.41
N ALA A 11 0.44 -1.18 13.00
CA ALA A 11 -0.70 -1.32 13.92
C ALA A 11 -1.11 -2.78 14.15
N ASP A 12 -0.80 -3.66 13.19
CA ASP A 12 -1.09 -5.09 13.17
C ASP A 12 -0.19 -5.89 14.12
N ASP A 13 1.12 -5.67 14.05
CA ASP A 13 2.12 -6.44 14.79
C ASP A 13 2.87 -5.63 15.86
N GLN A 14 2.54 -4.34 15.99
CA GLN A 14 3.22 -3.40 16.89
C GLN A 14 4.72 -3.24 16.61
N THR A 15 5.19 -3.54 15.39
CA THR A 15 6.59 -3.33 14.99
C THR A 15 6.92 -1.84 15.00
N ILE A 16 7.89 -1.46 15.82
CA ILE A 16 8.34 -0.07 15.97
C ILE A 16 9.12 0.34 14.72
N LEU A 17 8.65 1.39 14.05
CA LEU A 17 9.32 1.96 12.89
C LEU A 17 10.27 3.07 13.32
N THR A 18 9.78 4.01 14.12
CA THR A 18 10.56 5.14 14.62
C THR A 18 10.21 5.48 16.05
N LEU A 19 11.19 6.02 16.78
CA LEU A 19 11.02 6.59 18.10
C LEU A 19 11.59 8.01 18.09
N HIS A 20 10.71 9.00 18.24
CA HIS A 20 11.06 10.40 18.08
C HIS A 20 11.72 10.64 16.71
N ASN A 21 12.87 11.30 16.69
CA ASN A 21 13.66 11.59 15.49
C ASN A 21 14.57 10.43 15.03
N LYS A 22 14.48 9.24 15.64
CA LYS A 22 15.32 8.09 15.31
C LYS A 22 14.54 7.02 14.55
N LEU A 23 15.11 6.55 13.45
CA LEU A 23 14.65 5.34 12.77
C LEU A 23 15.14 4.11 13.53
N VAL A 24 14.21 3.24 13.89
CA VAL A 24 14.48 1.94 14.52
C VAL A 24 14.43 0.83 13.48
N THR A 25 13.55 0.97 12.49
CA THR A 25 13.44 0.05 11.36
C THR A 25 14.69 0.05 10.48
N HIS A 26 15.03 -1.13 9.95
CA HIS A 26 16.07 -1.31 8.94
C HIS A 26 15.60 -0.98 7.50
N ASN A 27 14.32 -0.68 7.30
CA ASN A 27 13.78 -0.40 5.97
C ASN A 27 14.24 0.99 5.48
N PRO A 28 15.13 1.08 4.47
CA PRO A 28 15.69 2.36 4.02
C PRO A 28 14.66 3.26 3.31
N ARG A 29 13.48 2.72 3.00
CA ARG A 29 12.38 3.46 2.38
C ARG A 29 11.59 4.29 3.39
N ILE A 30 11.70 3.96 4.67
CA ILE A 30 11.02 4.68 5.74
C ILE A 30 11.82 5.95 6.05
N GLY A 31 11.11 7.06 6.21
CA GLY A 31 11.65 8.33 6.64
C GLY A 31 10.66 9.03 7.57
N ILE A 32 11.15 10.04 8.28
CA ILE A 32 10.31 10.89 9.13
C ILE A 32 10.61 12.36 8.88
N THR A 33 9.58 13.18 8.99
CA THR A 33 9.71 14.64 8.99
C THR A 33 9.07 15.19 10.25
N HIS A 34 9.67 16.23 10.81
CA HIS A 34 9.11 16.97 11.92
C HIS A 34 9.24 18.46 11.63
N ASP A 35 8.12 19.18 11.59
CA ASP A 35 8.06 20.63 11.46
C ASP A 35 7.12 21.19 12.54
N ASN A 36 7.62 22.11 13.37
CA ASN A 36 6.96 22.86 14.46
C ASN A 36 6.02 22.04 15.39
N ASN A 37 4.92 21.47 14.86
CA ASN A 37 3.95 20.62 15.57
C ASN A 37 3.53 19.34 14.82
N ASN A 38 3.97 19.12 13.58
CA ASN A 38 3.58 17.99 12.74
C ASN A 38 4.69 16.94 12.67
N TRP A 39 4.30 15.69 12.90
CA TRP A 39 5.14 14.51 12.68
C TRP A 39 4.59 13.74 11.49
N GLY A 40 5.42 13.51 10.48
CA GLY A 40 5.05 12.76 9.28
C GLY A 40 5.89 11.50 9.15
N LEU A 41 5.24 10.36 8.90
CA LEU A 41 5.88 9.13 8.45
C LEU A 41 5.86 9.10 6.92
N HIS A 42 7.01 8.85 6.31
CA HIS A 42 7.18 8.77 4.87
C HIS A 42 7.61 7.38 4.48
N ILE A 43 7.01 6.83 3.43
CA ILE A 43 7.41 5.57 2.82
C ILE A 43 7.70 5.85 1.34
N ARG A 44 8.96 5.82 0.96
CA ARG A 44 9.39 6.02 -0.44
C ARG A 44 9.21 4.73 -1.24
N GLN A 45 8.95 4.84 -2.54
CA GLN A 45 8.79 3.67 -3.43
C GLN A 45 7.84 2.64 -2.80
N VAL A 46 6.59 3.07 -2.59
CA VAL A 46 5.55 2.27 -1.94
C VAL A 46 5.35 0.97 -2.73
N LYS A 47 5.24 -0.13 -2.00
CA LYS A 47 4.98 -1.47 -2.52
C LYS A 47 3.66 -1.98 -1.95
N GLU A 48 3.07 -2.97 -2.61
CA GLU A 48 1.85 -3.63 -2.12
C GLU A 48 1.97 -4.10 -0.67
N ALA A 49 3.13 -4.63 -0.26
CA ALA A 49 3.42 -5.06 1.11
C ALA A 49 3.39 -3.92 2.15
N ASP A 50 3.42 -2.64 1.73
CA ASP A 50 3.29 -1.51 2.66
C ASP A 50 1.83 -1.19 3.00
N LYS A 51 0.87 -1.78 2.27
CA LYS A 51 -0.56 -1.71 2.58
C LYS A 51 -0.80 -2.14 4.02
N GLY A 52 -1.67 -1.41 4.71
CA GLY A 52 -2.05 -1.71 6.08
C GLY A 52 -2.15 -0.47 6.95
N CYS A 53 -2.38 -0.69 8.24
CA CYS A 53 -2.58 0.37 9.21
C CYS A 53 -1.30 0.69 9.99
N TYR A 54 -1.04 1.98 10.15
CA TYR A 54 0.09 2.53 10.87
C TYR A 54 -0.44 3.35 12.05
N MET A 55 0.27 3.29 13.16
CA MET A 55 -0.10 3.93 14.40
C MET A 55 0.94 4.98 14.79
N CYS A 56 0.45 6.19 15.08
CA CYS A 56 1.19 7.25 15.74
C CYS A 56 0.87 7.20 17.24
N GLN A 57 1.89 7.13 18.08
CA GLN A 57 1.76 7.05 19.53
C GLN A 57 2.54 8.15 20.23
N ILE A 58 1.97 8.74 21.28
CA ILE A 58 2.60 9.78 22.09
C ILE A 58 2.71 9.30 23.54
N ASN A 59 3.89 9.43 24.14
CA ASN A 59 4.19 9.02 25.52
C ASN A 59 3.65 9.99 26.59
N THR A 60 2.37 10.30 26.53
CA THR A 60 1.66 11.05 27.59
C THR A 60 1.39 10.17 28.82
N SER A 61 0.98 10.78 29.94
CA SER A 61 0.63 10.05 31.19
C SER A 61 -0.40 8.93 30.96
N ILE A 62 -1.36 9.18 30.07
CA ILE A 62 -2.17 8.17 29.41
C ILE A 62 -1.77 8.16 27.94
N MET A 63 -1.28 7.04 27.43
CA MET A 63 -0.80 6.98 26.04
C MET A 63 -1.90 7.37 25.05
N LYS A 64 -1.62 8.39 24.23
CA LYS A 64 -2.48 8.77 23.12
C LYS A 64 -2.00 8.06 21.86
N LYS A 65 -2.95 7.53 21.08
CA LYS A 65 -2.68 6.86 19.81
C LYS A 65 -3.67 7.29 18.74
N GLN A 66 -3.19 7.33 17.50
CA GLN A 66 -4.00 7.56 16.32
C GLN A 66 -3.58 6.55 15.24
N ILE A 67 -4.55 5.99 14.54
CA ILE A 67 -4.33 4.98 13.50
C ILE A 67 -4.73 5.57 12.15
N GLY A 68 -3.90 5.38 11.14
CA GLY A 68 -4.20 5.69 9.74
C GLY A 68 -3.84 4.49 8.86
N CYS A 69 -4.69 4.17 7.89
CA CYS A 69 -4.48 3.03 7.00
C CYS A 69 -4.14 3.49 5.59
N ILE A 70 -3.16 2.82 5.00
CA ILE A 70 -2.66 3.07 3.64
C ILE A 70 -3.18 1.94 2.76
N ASP A 71 -3.87 2.30 1.68
CA ASP A 71 -4.20 1.39 0.59
C ASP A 71 -3.32 1.72 -0.62
N VAL A 72 -2.73 0.69 -1.23
CA VAL A 72 -1.74 0.85 -2.30
C VAL A 72 -2.37 0.47 -3.61
N HIS A 73 -2.51 1.43 -4.52
CA HIS A 73 -3.08 1.19 -5.84
C HIS A 73 -2.03 0.57 -6.77
N ILE A 74 -2.44 -0.48 -7.47
CA ILE A 74 -1.62 -1.21 -8.43
C ILE A 74 -2.26 -1.04 -9.80
N PRO A 75 -1.52 -0.52 -10.80
CA PRO A 75 -2.06 -0.34 -12.13
C PRO A 75 -2.50 -1.68 -12.74
N PRO A 76 -3.51 -1.66 -13.63
CA PRO A 76 -3.94 -2.84 -14.34
C PRO A 76 -2.83 -3.41 -15.22
N ASP A 77 -2.67 -4.72 -15.19
CA ASP A 77 -1.74 -5.48 -16.03
C ASP A 77 -2.48 -6.71 -16.57
N ILE A 78 -2.39 -6.95 -17.88
CA ILE A 78 -3.07 -8.08 -18.52
C ILE A 78 -2.21 -9.33 -18.29
N GLU A 79 -2.84 -10.39 -17.81
CA GLU A 79 -2.18 -11.67 -17.57
C GLU A 79 -2.17 -12.46 -18.88
N ASP A 80 -0.98 -12.80 -19.38
CA ASP A 80 -0.86 -13.66 -20.57
C ASP A 80 -1.50 -15.03 -20.31
N GLU A 81 -1.33 -15.55 -19.10
CA GLU A 81 -1.95 -16.82 -18.69
C GLU A 81 -3.46 -16.67 -18.50
N GLY A 82 -4.24 -17.37 -19.33
CA GLY A 82 -5.70 -17.36 -19.27
C GLY A 82 -6.36 -16.20 -20.01
N THR A 83 -5.59 -15.31 -20.62
CA THR A 83 -6.08 -14.42 -21.69
C THR A 83 -5.99 -15.13 -23.03
N SER A 84 -7.01 -14.98 -23.87
CA SER A 84 -7.04 -15.55 -25.22
C SER A 84 -5.96 -14.90 -26.09
N SER A 85 -5.11 -15.72 -26.70
CA SER A 85 -4.25 -15.31 -27.82
C SER A 85 -5.06 -15.22 -29.11
N ASP A 86 -4.40 -15.21 -30.27
CA ASP A 86 -5.08 -15.27 -31.57
C ASP A 86 -5.95 -16.54 -31.66
N VAL A 87 -7.26 -16.33 -31.79
CA VAL A 87 -8.25 -17.40 -31.91
C VAL A 87 -8.67 -17.54 -33.37
N THR A 88 -8.55 -18.75 -33.92
CA THR A 88 -9.07 -19.10 -35.26
C THR A 88 -10.22 -20.09 -35.08
N VAL A 89 -11.38 -19.81 -35.69
CA VAL A 89 -12.57 -20.67 -35.67
C VAL A 89 -13.12 -20.84 -37.07
N GLN A 90 -13.82 -21.97 -37.33
CA GLN A 90 -14.49 -22.18 -38.60
C GLN A 90 -15.81 -21.40 -38.66
N GLU A 91 -16.27 -21.12 -39.87
CA GLU A 91 -17.57 -20.48 -40.08
C GLU A 91 -18.69 -21.35 -39.49
N GLY A 92 -19.54 -20.74 -38.65
CA GLY A 92 -20.60 -21.43 -37.93
C GLY A 92 -20.23 -21.92 -36.53
N GLU A 93 -18.96 -21.84 -36.12
CA GLU A 93 -18.51 -22.16 -34.76
C GLU A 93 -18.54 -20.95 -33.82
N ASN A 94 -18.64 -21.21 -32.51
CA ASN A 94 -18.61 -20.18 -31.48
C ASN A 94 -17.17 -19.83 -31.09
N ALA A 95 -16.88 -18.53 -30.97
CA ALA A 95 -15.63 -18.02 -30.41
C ALA A 95 -15.88 -17.32 -29.06
N THR A 96 -15.03 -17.56 -28.07
CA THR A 96 -15.04 -16.85 -26.78
C THR A 96 -13.67 -16.24 -26.53
N LEU A 97 -13.63 -14.91 -26.39
CA LEU A 97 -12.42 -14.18 -26.02
C LEU A 97 -12.42 -13.94 -24.52
N THR A 98 -11.40 -14.45 -23.85
CA THR A 98 -11.16 -14.25 -22.42
C THR A 98 -10.04 -13.24 -22.24
N CYS A 99 -10.21 -12.32 -21.30
CA CYS A 99 -9.14 -11.43 -20.87
C CYS A 99 -9.09 -11.48 -19.36
N ARG A 100 -7.90 -11.72 -18.81
CA ARG A 100 -7.61 -11.67 -17.38
C ARG A 100 -6.66 -10.53 -17.13
N ALA A 101 -6.97 -9.72 -16.13
CA ALA A 101 -6.13 -8.61 -15.74
C ALA A 101 -6.07 -8.53 -14.22
N LYS A 102 -4.87 -8.33 -13.71
CA LYS A 102 -4.60 -8.08 -12.29
C LYS A 102 -4.44 -6.58 -12.04
N GLY A 103 -4.63 -6.15 -10.81
CA GLY A 103 -4.55 -4.75 -10.40
C GLY A 103 -5.35 -4.51 -9.14
N HIS A 104 -5.07 -3.39 -8.46
CA HIS A 104 -5.82 -2.97 -7.28
C HIS A 104 -6.20 -1.50 -7.37
N PRO A 105 -7.50 -1.14 -7.29
CA PRO A 105 -8.65 -2.05 -7.24
C PRO A 105 -8.77 -2.96 -8.49
N PRO A 106 -9.56 -4.06 -8.41
CA PRO A 106 -9.75 -4.97 -9.53
C PRO A 106 -10.17 -4.23 -10.82
N PRO A 107 -9.51 -4.47 -11.96
CA PRO A 107 -9.74 -3.70 -13.16
C PRO A 107 -11.05 -4.08 -13.86
N ARG A 108 -11.61 -3.11 -14.60
CA ARG A 108 -12.78 -3.34 -15.47
C ARG A 108 -12.32 -3.66 -16.88
N ILE A 109 -12.81 -4.77 -17.43
CA ILE A 109 -12.48 -5.23 -18.78
C ILE A 109 -13.59 -4.81 -19.74
N ASN A 110 -13.23 -4.09 -20.80
CA ASN A 110 -14.13 -3.67 -21.86
C ASN A 110 -13.54 -4.07 -23.21
N TRP A 111 -14.38 -4.63 -24.08
CA TRP A 111 -13.99 -5.03 -25.43
C TRP A 111 -14.38 -3.95 -26.44
N ARG A 112 -13.54 -3.76 -27.46
CA ARG A 112 -13.79 -2.90 -28.60
C ARG A 112 -13.29 -3.56 -29.89
N ARG A 113 -13.95 -3.27 -31.00
CA ARG A 113 -13.57 -3.74 -32.34
C ARG A 113 -12.56 -2.79 -32.98
#